data_AF-A0A965E6Y9-F1
#
_entry.id   AF-A0A965E6Y9-F1
#
_cell.length_a   1.000
_cell.length_b   1.000
_cell.length_c   1.000
_cell.angle_alpha   90.00
_cell.angle_beta   90.00
_cell.angle_gamma   90.00
#
_symmetry.space_group_name_H-M   'P 1'
#
loop_
_entity.id
_entity.type
_entity.pdbx_description
1 polymer ?
#
loop_
_entity_poly.entity_id
_entity_poly.type
_entity_poly.pdbx_seq_one_letter_code
_entity_poly.pdbx_strand_id
1 'polypeptide(L)'
;MAEDLTGHKVTADESTVVLGIETSCDETAVAVVMGGGDVLSSVVASQLDEHARFGGVVPEIASRAHLEALPHVTAQAIARAGIDVGRVDAVAATVGPGLVGALLVGV
;
A
#
# COMPACT_ATOMS: atom_id res chain seq x y z
N MET A 1 15.01 4.82 -12.56
CA MET A 1 14.54 6.20 -12.76
C MET A 1 13.08 6.09 -13.17
N ALA A 2 12.16 6.57 -12.34
CA ALA A 2 10.76 6.74 -12.72
C ALA A 2 10.54 8.23 -12.99
N GLU A 3 9.91 8.56 -14.11
CA GLU A 3 9.56 9.92 -14.51
C GLU A 3 8.05 10.06 -14.25
N ASP A 4 7.65 11.07 -13.47
CA ASP A 4 6.23 11.40 -13.32
C ASP A 4 5.69 12.05 -14.61
N LEU A 5 4.37 12.02 -14.80
CA LEU A 5 3.61 12.60 -15.92
C LEU A 5 3.86 14.10 -16.13
N THR A 6 4.50 14.78 -15.19
CA THR A 6 4.89 16.20 -15.23
C THR A 6 6.35 16.44 -15.62
N GLY A 7 7.15 15.40 -15.84
CA GLY A 7 8.58 15.50 -16.15
C GLY A 7 9.47 15.79 -14.93
N HIS A 8 8.93 15.73 -13.71
CA HIS A 8 9.73 15.75 -12.48
C HIS A 8 10.50 14.44 -12.32
N LYS A 9 11.82 14.54 -12.20
CA LYS A 9 12.67 13.42 -11.78
C LYS A 9 12.66 13.35 -10.26
N VAL A 10 12.02 12.32 -9.71
CA VAL A 10 12.22 11.95 -8.31
C VAL A 10 13.60 11.29 -8.20
N THR A 11 14.55 11.99 -7.59
CA THR A 11 15.84 11.41 -7.18
C THR A 11 15.68 10.88 -5.77
N ALA A 12 15.65 9.55 -5.62
CA ALA A 12 15.59 8.93 -4.30
C ALA A 12 16.89 9.20 -3.53
N ASP A 13 16.75 9.85 -2.38
CA ASP A 13 17.80 10.11 -1.41
C ASP A 13 17.28 9.85 0.03
N GLU A 14 18.13 10.07 1.03
CA GLU A 14 17.82 9.82 2.46
C GLU A 14 16.59 10.59 2.97
N SER A 15 16.17 11.67 2.30
CA SER A 15 14.99 12.44 2.65
C SER A 15 13.74 12.03 1.88
N THR A 16 13.83 11.15 0.89
CA THR A 16 12.67 10.75 0.08
C THR A 16 11.68 9.93 0.90
N VAL A 17 10.41 10.36 0.93
CA VAL A 17 9.31 9.68 1.63
C VAL A 17 8.43 8.95 0.62
N VAL A 18 8.34 7.64 0.77
CA VAL A 18 7.57 6.74 -0.10
C VAL A 18 6.39 6.17 0.68
N LEU A 19 5.19 6.25 0.10
CA LEU A 19 4.01 5.52 0.54
C LEU A 19 3.93 4.20 -0.25
N GLY A 20 4.15 3.06 0.42
CA GLY A 20 4.05 1.73 -0.17
C GLY A 20 2.67 1.11 0.06
N ILE A 21 2.06 0.54 -0.99
CA ILE A 21 0.76 -0.14 -0.98
C ILE A 21 0.93 -1.60 -1.37
N GLU A 22 0.37 -2.50 -0.57
CA GLU A 22 0.41 -3.95 -0.79
C GLU A 22 -1.01 -4.52 -0.71
N THR A 23 -1.46 -5.12 -1.81
CA THR A 23 -2.80 -5.73 -1.98
C THR A 23 -2.74 -7.00 -2.85
N SER A 24 -1.65 -7.78 -2.79
CA SER A 24 -1.48 -8.94 -3.70
C SER A 24 -2.32 -10.17 -3.36
N CYS A 25 -2.70 -10.37 -2.09
CA CYS A 25 -3.39 -11.57 -1.59
C CYS A 25 -4.59 -11.25 -0.68
N ASP A 26 -4.44 -11.39 0.64
CA ASP A 26 -5.52 -11.22 1.63
C ASP A 26 -5.19 -10.25 2.77
N GLU A 27 -4.10 -9.50 2.64
CA GLU A 27 -3.77 -8.37 3.49
C GLU A 27 -3.75 -7.04 2.71
N THR A 28 -4.40 -6.03 3.27
CA THR A 28 -4.25 -4.64 2.81
C THR A 28 -3.23 -3.96 3.68
N ALA A 29 -2.07 -3.64 3.14
CA ALA A 29 -1.01 -2.99 3.90
C ALA A 29 -0.56 -1.68 3.26
N VAL A 30 -0.31 -0.69 4.12
CA VAL A 30 0.30 0.58 3.72
C VAL A 30 1.43 0.91 4.69
N ALA A 31 2.58 1.29 4.13
CA ALA A 31 3.74 1.73 4.89
C ALA A 31 4.23 3.09 4.41
N VAL A 32 4.79 3.87 5.32
CA VAL A 32 5.52 5.10 5.00
C VAL A 32 6.99 4.87 5.32
N VAL A 33 7.86 5.03 4.33
CA VAL A 33 9.30 4.80 4.45
C VAL A 33 10.07 6.04 4.02
N MET A 34 11.08 6.44 4.79
CA MET A 34 12.02 7.52 4.45
C MET A 34 13.39 6.95 4.10
N GLY A 35 14.01 7.46 3.04
CA GLY A 35 15.38 7.09 2.63
C GLY A 35 15.57 5.61 2.25
N GLY A 36 14.48 4.84 2.13
CA GLY A 36 14.52 3.40 1.87
C GLY A 36 14.93 2.52 3.06
N GLY A 37 15.33 3.11 4.19
CA GLY A 37 15.76 2.38 5.40
C GLY A 37 14.87 2.61 6.61
N ASP A 38 14.25 3.78 6.73
CA ASP A 38 13.49 4.16 7.93
C ASP A 38 11.98 3.97 7.72
N VAL A 39 11.41 2.97 8.40
CA VAL A 39 9.96 2.73 8.40
C VAL A 39 9.31 3.67 9.42
N LEU A 40 8.68 4.74 8.94
CA LEU A 40 7.96 5.70 9.79
C LEU A 40 6.63 5.14 10.28
N SER A 41 5.98 4.31 9.46
CA SER A 41 4.79 3.57 9.84
C SER A 41 4.57 2.33 8.97
N SER A 42 3.87 1.35 9.52
CA SER A 42 3.36 0.19 8.79
C SER A 42 2.02 -0.24 9.40
N VAL A 43 0.99 -0.32 8.57
CA VAL A 43 -0.38 -0.66 8.97
C VAL A 43 -0.87 -1.77 8.07
N VAL A 44 -1.47 -2.81 8.67
CA VAL A 44 -1.98 -3.99 7.98
C VAL A 44 -3.41 -4.25 8.43
N ALA A 45 -4.31 -4.45 7.48
CA ALA A 45 -5.65 -5.01 7.70
C ALA A 45 -5.70 -6.40 7.06
N SER A 46 -5.94 -7.42 7.88
CA SER A 46 -5.97 -8.83 7.47
C SER A 46 -7.40 -9.32 7.26
N GLN A 47 -7.59 -10.17 6.25
CA GLN A 47 -8.89 -10.75 5.88
C GLN A 47 -9.05 -12.22 6.35
N LEU A 48 -8.20 -12.70 7.26
CA LEU A 48 -8.19 -14.10 7.70
C LEU A 48 -9.58 -14.63 8.11
N ASP A 49 -10.33 -13.83 8.88
CA ASP A 49 -11.67 -14.22 9.35
C ASP A 49 -12.70 -14.33 8.21
N GLU A 50 -12.55 -13.53 7.16
CA GLU A 50 -13.46 -13.51 6.00
C GLU A 50 -13.30 -14.78 5.15
N HIS A 51 -12.06 -15.28 5.06
CA HIS A 51 -11.70 -16.47 4.28
C HIS A 51 -11.80 -17.77 5.10
N ALA A 52 -11.82 -17.69 6.44
CA ALA A 52 -11.78 -18.84 7.35
C ALA A 52 -12.83 -19.92 7.03
N ARG A 53 -14.07 -19.52 6.71
CA ARG A 53 -15.17 -20.46 6.39
C ARG A 53 -15.00 -21.20 5.06
N PHE A 54 -14.12 -20.72 4.18
CA PHE A 54 -13.89 -21.29 2.85
C PHE A 54 -12.66 -22.21 2.80
N GLY A 55 -11.84 -22.22 3.86
CA GLY A 55 -10.62 -23.02 3.92
C GLY A 55 -9.50 -22.54 2.99
N GLY A 56 -9.60 -21.29 2.50
CA GLY A 56 -8.63 -20.67 1.60
C GLY A 56 -9.11 -19.31 1.11
N VAL A 57 -8.20 -18.54 0.50
CA VAL A 57 -8.49 -17.20 -0.01
C VAL A 57 -9.48 -17.28 -1.18
N VAL A 58 -10.59 -16.54 -1.07
CA VAL A 58 -11.57 -16.37 -2.14
C VAL A 58 -11.27 -15.05 -2.87
N PRO A 59 -10.79 -15.07 -4.14
CA PRO A 59 -10.26 -13.87 -4.79
C PRO A 59 -11.22 -12.67 -4.86
N GLU A 60 -12.51 -12.92 -5.06
CA GLU A 60 -13.52 -11.86 -5.11
C GLU A 60 -13.75 -11.19 -3.74
N ILE A 61 -13.74 -11.98 -2.66
CA ILE A 61 -13.85 -11.45 -1.30
C ILE A 61 -12.62 -10.61 -0.99
N ALA A 62 -11.45 -11.10 -1.35
CA ALA A 62 -10.21 -10.38 -1.10
C ALA A 62 -10.16 -9.03 -1.83
N SER A 63 -10.54 -9.02 -3.10
CA SER A 63 -10.58 -7.79 -3.91
C SER A 63 -11.53 -6.75 -3.29
N ARG A 64 -12.72 -7.15 -2.84
CA ARG A 64 -13.67 -6.23 -2.19
C ARG A 64 -13.14 -5.71 -0.86
N ALA A 65 -12.55 -6.58 -0.03
CA ALA A 65 -12.03 -6.17 1.26
C ALA A 65 -10.83 -5.22 1.13
N HIS A 66 -9.96 -5.37 0.11
CA HIS A 66 -8.95 -4.36 -0.20
C HIS A 66 -9.56 -3.00 -0.53
N LEU A 67 -10.61 -2.97 -1.36
CA LEU A 67 -11.28 -1.72 -1.77
C LEU A 67 -11.84 -0.96 -0.56
N GLU A 68 -12.41 -1.70 0.40
CA GLU A 68 -12.98 -1.14 1.63
C GLU A 68 -11.89 -0.68 2.62
N ALA A 69 -10.80 -1.45 2.76
CA ALA A 69 -9.76 -1.20 3.76
C ALA A 69 -8.75 -0.13 3.32
N LEU A 70 -8.40 -0.04 2.03
CA LEU A 70 -7.27 0.75 1.55
C LEU A 70 -7.33 2.24 1.96
N PRO A 71 -8.46 2.96 1.83
CA PRO A 71 -8.54 4.36 2.27
C PRO A 71 -8.25 4.52 3.77
N HIS A 72 -8.74 3.58 4.59
CA HIS A 72 -8.56 3.62 6.04
C HIS A 72 -7.12 3.31 6.44
N VAL A 73 -6.54 2.23 5.89
CA VAL A 73 -5.15 1.84 6.15
C VAL A 73 -4.18 2.93 5.70
N THR A 74 -4.45 3.57 4.55
CA THR A 74 -3.65 4.70 4.05
C THR A 74 -3.68 5.89 5.01
N ALA A 75 -4.87 6.33 5.42
CA ALA A 75 -5.02 7.44 6.35
C ALA A 75 -4.35 7.15 7.70
N GLN A 76 -4.49 5.92 8.20
CA GLN A 76 -3.81 5.49 9.43
C GLN A 76 -2.29 5.48 9.28
N ALA A 77 -1.74 5.00 8.16
CA ALA A 77 -0.30 4.96 7.94
C ALA A 77 0.31 6.37 7.91
N ILE A 78 -0.33 7.31 7.21
CA ILE A 78 0.10 8.72 7.18
C ILE A 78 0.03 9.33 8.58
N ALA A 79 -1.09 9.14 9.29
CA ALA A 79 -1.25 9.66 10.65
C ALA A 79 -0.22 9.10 11.63
N ARG A 80 0.05 7.79 11.59
CA ARG A 80 1.06 7.14 12.45
C ARG A 80 2.49 7.54 12.12
N ALA A 81 2.78 7.86 10.85
CA ALA A 81 4.07 8.39 10.44
C ALA A 81 4.30 9.83 10.92
N GLY A 82 3.25 10.54 11.37
CA GLY A 82 3.34 11.91 11.87
C GLY A 82 3.67 12.94 10.79
N ILE A 83 3.33 12.66 9.53
CA ILE A 83 3.58 13.53 8.38
C ILE A 83 2.27 14.08 7.80
N ASP A 84 2.36 15.20 7.09
CA ASP A 84 1.28 15.67 6.23
C ASP A 84 1.25 14.85 4.92
N VAL A 85 0.09 14.72 4.28
CA VAL A 85 -0.03 14.00 3.00
C VAL A 85 0.85 14.59 1.90
N GLY A 86 1.05 15.91 1.90
CA GLY A 86 1.93 16.60 0.96
C GLY A 86 3.42 16.30 1.15
N ARG A 87 3.80 15.56 2.20
CA ARG A 87 5.18 15.13 2.44
C ARG A 87 5.56 13.90 1.61
N VAL A 88 4.60 13.16 1.07
CA VAL A 88 4.84 11.95 0.28
C VAL A 88 5.41 12.34 -1.09
N ASP A 89 6.64 11.92 -1.36
CA ASP A 89 7.36 12.23 -2.60
C ASP A 89 7.06 11.23 -3.71
N ALA A 90 6.71 9.99 -3.34
CA ALA A 90 6.36 8.93 -4.27
C ALA A 90 5.37 7.92 -3.68
N VAL A 91 4.60 7.28 -4.55
CA VAL A 91 3.74 6.14 -4.21
C VAL A 91 4.27 4.91 -4.92
N ALA A 92 4.46 3.82 -4.19
CA ALA A 92 4.81 2.51 -4.70
C ALA A 92 3.65 1.55 -4.46
N ALA A 93 3.31 0.76 -5.46
CA ALA A 93 2.26 -0.25 -5.35
C ALA A 93 2.75 -1.59 -5.90
N THR A 94 2.27 -2.68 -5.30
CA THR A 94 2.57 -4.02 -5.77
C THR A 94 1.87 -4.31 -7.09
N VAL A 95 2.66 -4.56 -8.14
CA VAL A 95 2.17 -4.88 -9.48
C VAL A 95 2.13 -6.38 -9.77
N GLY A 96 2.74 -7.20 -8.90
CA GLY A 96 2.70 -8.65 -8.98
C GLY A 96 3.97 -9.34 -8.45
N PRO A 97 3.95 -10.69 -8.33
CA PRO A 97 2.80 -11.57 -8.60
C PRO A 97 1.66 -11.40 -7.57
N GLY A 98 0.45 -11.87 -7.89
CA GLY A 98 -0.71 -11.76 -6.99
C GLY A 98 -2.05 -12.09 -7.64
N LEU A 99 -3.13 -11.98 -6.86
CA LEU A 99 -4.51 -12.12 -7.33
C LEU A 99 -4.88 -10.91 -8.17
N VAL A 100 -5.25 -11.11 -9.45
CA VAL A 100 -5.47 -10.01 -10.41
C VAL A 100 -6.46 -8.95 -9.91
N GLY A 101 -7.58 -9.37 -9.30
CA GLY A 101 -8.57 -8.43 -8.76
C GLY A 101 -8.04 -7.63 -7.56
N ALA A 102 -7.22 -8.26 -6.72
CA ALA A 102 -6.61 -7.63 -5.55
C ALA A 102 -5.50 -6.64 -5.94
N LEU A 103 -4.66 -7.02 -6.91
CA LEU A 103 -3.61 -6.15 -7.47
C LEU A 103 -4.21 -4.89 -8.11
N LEU A 104 -5.32 -5.01 -8.84
CA LEU A 104 -5.99 -3.87 -9.49
C LEU A 104 -6.53 -2.83 -8.50
N VAL A 105 -6.74 -3.17 -7.23
CA VAL A 105 -7.20 -2.21 -6.21
C VAL A 105 -6.06 -1.30 -5.76
N GLY A 106 -4.82 -1.79 -5.75
CA GLY A 106 -3.66 -1.04 -5.26
C GLY A 106 -2.95 -0.18 -6.31
N VAL A 107 -3.30 -0.32 -7.59
CA VAL A 107 -2.63 0.29 -8.76
C VAL A 107 -3.42 1.44 -9.35
#